data_AF-A0A5E7SGV2-F1
#
_entry.id   AF-A0A5E7SGV2-F1
#
_cell.length_a   1.000
_cell.length_b   1.000
_cell.length_c   1.000
_cell.angle_alpha   90.00
_cell.angle_beta   90.00
_cell.angle_gamma   90.00
#
_symmetry.space_group_name_H-M   'P 1'
#
loop_
_entity.id
_entity.type
_entity.pdbx_description
1 polymer ?
#
loop_
_entity_poly.entity_id
_entity_poly.type
_entity_poly.pdbx_seq_one_letter_code
_entity_poly.pdbx_strand_id
1 'polypeptide(L)' 'MAFDAFIKIEGIPGEALDEQHKDWIEITGYSFGTHQGTSATASIAAWQKLNVKI' A
#
# COMPACT_ATOMS: atom_id res chain seq x y z
N MET A 1 -6.52 -24.44 6.27
CA MET A 1 -6.23 -23.59 7.43
C MET A 1 -6.85 -22.25 7.18
N ALA A 2 -7.55 -21.67 8.15
CA ALA A 2 -8.10 -20.31 8.06
C ALA A 2 -6.98 -19.30 8.37
N PHE A 3 -7.08 -18.10 7.79
CA PHE A 3 -6.17 -16.99 8.06
C PHE A 3 -6.84 -16.08 9.08
N ASP A 4 -6.20 -15.89 10.23
CA ASP A 4 -6.67 -14.99 11.27
C ASP A 4 -5.94 -13.65 11.12
N ALA A 5 -6.72 -12.57 11.10
CA ALA A 5 -6.21 -11.22 10.95
C ALA A 5 -6.70 -10.36 12.11
N PHE A 6 -5.82 -9.49 12.61
CA PHE A 6 -6.10 -8.59 13.71
C PHE A 6 -5.60 -7.19 13.37
N ILE A 7 -6.36 -6.16 13.76
CA ILE A 7 -5.97 -4.75 13.61
C ILE A 7 -5.99 -4.07 14.97
N LYS A 8 -4.91 -3.34 15.27
CA LYS A 8 -4.80 -2.49 16.45
C LYS A 8 -5.06 -1.05 16.05
N ILE A 9 -6.02 -0.41 16.71
CA ILE A 9 -6.28 1.03 16.57
C ILE A 9 -6.03 1.68 17.92
N GLU A 10 -5.17 2.70 17.97
CA GLU A 10 -4.87 3.38 19.21
C GLU A 10 -6.12 4.07 19.78
N GLY A 11 -6.44 3.79 21.05
CA GLY A 11 -7.61 4.33 21.72
C GLY A 11 -8.93 3.59 21.48
N ILE A 12 -8.95 2.56 20.62
CA ILE A 12 -10.14 1.72 20.38
C ILE A 12 -9.79 0.26 20.71
N PRO A 13 -10.24 -0.26 21.87
CA PRO A 13 -10.11 -1.67 22.18
C PRO A 13 -11.07 -2.51 21.34
N GLY A 14 -10.62 -3.68 20.89
CA GLY A 14 -11.43 -4.71 20.24
C GLY A 14 -11.70 -5.89 21.17
N GLU A 15 -12.28 -6.96 20.60
CA GLU A 15 -12.74 -8.14 21.35
C GLU A 15 -11.87 -9.39 21.13
N ALA A 16 -10.70 -9.24 20.52
CA ALA A 16 -9.81 -10.37 20.32
C ALA A 16 -9.34 -10.96 21.67
N LEU A 17 -9.62 -12.24 21.85
CA LEU A 17 -9.27 -13.02 23.05
C LEU A 17 -7.93 -13.76 22.90
N ASP A 18 -7.25 -13.59 21.76
CA ASP A 18 -5.97 -14.24 21.49
C ASP A 18 -4.87 -13.71 22.42
N GLU A 19 -4.01 -14.61 22.92
CA GLU A 19 -2.99 -14.28 23.92
C GLU A 19 -1.94 -13.30 23.38
N GLN A 20 -1.68 -13.32 22.06
CA GLN A 20 -0.72 -12.42 21.41
C GLN A 20 -1.36 -11.12 20.91
N HIS A 21 -2.68 -11.09 20.71
CA HIS A 21 -3.43 -9.96 20.12
C HIS A 21 -4.60 -9.50 21.00
N LYS A 22 -4.41 -9.55 22.32
CA LYS A 22 -5.45 -9.22 23.28
C LYS A 22 -5.94 -7.77 23.12
N ASP A 23 -7.26 -7.60 23.11
CA ASP A 23 -7.97 -6.33 22.91
C ASP A 23 -7.78 -5.71 21.51
N TRP A 24 -7.41 -6.51 20.51
CA TRP A 24 -7.38 -6.08 19.11
C TRP A 24 -8.72 -6.34 18.45
N ILE A 25 -8.97 -5.72 17.29
CA ILE A 25 -10.17 -5.98 16.50
C ILE A 25 -9.86 -7.12 15.54
N GLU A 26 -10.62 -8.20 15.62
CA GLU A 26 -10.55 -9.31 14.68
C GLU A 26 -11.22 -8.92 13.36
N ILE A 27 -10.54 -9.17 12.25
CA ILE A 27 -11.00 -8.76 10.91
C ILE A 27 -11.27 -9.98 10.05
N THR A 28 -12.50 -10.05 9.53
CA THR A 28 -12.95 -11.12 8.61
C THR A 28 -12.48 -10.90 7.16
N GLY A 29 -12.03 -9.70 6.84
CA GLY A 29 -11.49 -9.33 5.54
C GLY A 29 -11.04 -7.87 5.50
N TYR A 30 -10.08 -7.56 4.63
CA TYR A 30 -9.62 -6.20 4.38
C TYR A 30 -9.44 -5.95 2.88
N SER A 31 -9.55 -4.70 2.47
CA SER A 31 -9.30 -4.29 1.08
C SER A 31 -8.48 -3.01 1.11
N PHE A 32 -7.32 -3.05 0.46
CA PHE A 32 -6.42 -1.89 0.34
C PHE A 32 -5.99 -1.74 -1.11
N GLY A 33 -5.78 -0.51 -1.54
CA GLY A 33 -5.29 -0.18 -2.87
C GLY A 33 -4.37 1.02 -2.81
N THR A 34 -3.36 1.03 -3.67
CA THR A 34 -2.49 2.19 -3.87
C THR A 34 -2.67 2.66 -5.30
N HIS A 35 -2.60 3.97 -5.52
CA HIS A 35 -2.68 4.53 -6.86
C HIS A 35 -1.47 5.45 -7.06
N GLN A 36 -0.56 5.06 -7.95
CA GLN A 36 0.50 5.94 -8.40
C GLN A 36 -0.07 6.79 -9.53
N GLY A 37 -0.28 8.08 -9.29
CA GLY A 37 -0.61 9.01 -10.36
C GLY A 37 0.51 8.99 -11.41
N THR A 38 0.15 8.78 -12.69
CA THR A 38 1.11 8.96 -13.78
C THR A 38 1.64 10.40 -13.70
N SER A 39 2.95 10.54 -13.51
CA SER A 39 3.60 11.84 -13.63
C SER A 39 3.44 12.33 -15.07
N ALA A 40 2.81 13.50 -15.24
CA ALA A 40 2.72 14.19 -16.53
C ALA A 40 4.04 14.88 -16.93
N THR A 41 5.19 14.42 -16.41
CA THR A 41 6.50 14.84 -16.92
C THR A 41 6.98 13.79 -17.91
N ALA A 42 6.71 14.02 -19.19
CA ALA A 42 7.61 13.48 -20.22
C ALA A 42 8.99 14.07 -19.92
N SER A 43 9.90 13.28 -19.36
CA SER A 43 11.30 13.68 -19.37
C SER A 43 11.72 13.74 -20.82
N ILE A 44 11.78 14.95 -21.39
CA ILE A 44 12.64 15.17 -22.53
C ILE A 44 14.05 14.99 -21.97
N ALA A 45 14.61 13.78 -22.07
CA ALA A 45 16.04 13.71 -22.25
C ALA A 45 16.25 14.32 -23.63
N ALA A 46 16.50 15.63 -23.69
CA ALA A 46 16.84 16.35 -24.90
C ALA A 46 18.22 15.87 -25.39
N TRP A 47 18.32 14.60 -25.79
CA TRP A 47 19.30 14.14 -26.73
C TRP A 47 18.83 14.65 -28.08
N GLN A 48 19.19 15.90 -28.33
CA GLN A 48 19.25 16.49 -29.65
C GLN A 48 20.06 15.54 -30.53
N LYS A 49 19.37 14.62 -31.22
CA LYS A 49 19.89 13.85 -32.34
C LYS A 49 20.19 14.86 -33.46
N LEU A 50 21.31 15.55 -33.33
CA LEU A 50 21.95 16.24 -34.43
C LEU A 50 22.47 15.15 -35.35
N ASN A 51 21.78 15.06 -36.48
CA ASN A 51 21.85 14.02 -37.48
C ASN A 51 23.07 14.27 -38.40
N VAL A 52 24.31 14.05 -37.91
CA VAL A 52 25.50 14.14 -38.77
C VAL A 52 25.53 12.97 -39.76
N LYS A 53 24.94 13.24 -40.92
CA LYS A 53 25.30 12.79 -42.27
C LYS A 53 25.12 14.09 -43.08
N ILE A 54 26.14 14.75 -43.59
CA ILE A 54 27.05 14.41 -44.70
C ILE A 54 28.28 15.33 -44.56
#